data_AF-A0A3B9ZT24-F1
#
_entry.id   AF-A0A3B9ZT24-F1
#
_cell.length_a   1.000
_cell.length_b   1.000
_cell.length_c   1.000
_cell.angle_alpha   90.00
_cell.angle_beta   90.00
_cell.angle_gamma   90.00
#
_symmetry.space_group_name_H-M   'P 1'
#
loop_
_entity.id
_entity.type
_entity.pdbx_description
1 polymer ?
#
loop_
_entity_poly.entity_id
_entity_poly.type
_entity_poly.pdbx_seq_one_letter_code
_entity_poly.pdbx_strand_id
1 'polypeptide(L)'
;MVNLNTNVASYSISPLFMLLLIGGIIGIITFFFLIRVIKTPGVKFLLIWQIAASIWAFTYAFEFGATDIQTKILWSKFSYFGIVYCPVSFLFFSMAFASKYKFLQRKFIIAAYAFATLFILFPFTNDLHHLHWVSYSIDPVTHATDYIYGPLFWVMTFFAYLALAGGIFNVSLLFFRSSRYYRRQISLLLIASVLPPMGNLFYIFHINPITGFDWTPFTFLFTGFLITINLSYFRMFELVPFARNTLIDIIPDAILVVDNSLHIADLNPAMRKLIDVKEDELIGRSVVELFPHREGMIAEIEQQDNFQAVLTRDIAGKIHSFDLQAIGLFDQNKQQTGRLIVLKDITRHVDAEDKIKETNVRLMDEIKEKEKLIVDLDSFSHTVAHDLKNMLGAIVSASNLIKMGIDDMSREDLLEINDLIRQSATKTMHITRELLTLASVRQQEVKLTKINMQRIVLEAMNRLNDMILENNAKVVVPATWHDVLGYEGWIEEVWINYISNAIKYGGIPPVIHMGSEVIADQKVKFWIKDNGKGLSAEDMALLFNKFTRLDTLRAEGHGLGLSIVKRIVEKLNGEVGVESKNIPGEGCTFYFILPSDN
;
A
#
# COMPACT_ATOMS: atom_id res chain seq x y z
N MET A 1 -60.81 -53.93 -11.83
CA MET A 1 -59.41 -53.72 -11.38
C MET A 1 -59.04 -54.87 -10.48
N VAL A 2 -58.02 -55.66 -10.84
CA VAL A 2 -57.55 -56.80 -10.04
C VAL A 2 -57.04 -56.26 -8.70
N ASN A 3 -57.55 -56.81 -7.59
CA ASN A 3 -57.21 -56.43 -6.23
C ASN A 3 -55.73 -56.75 -5.95
N LEU A 4 -54.85 -55.75 -6.07
CA LEU A 4 -53.41 -55.83 -5.78
C LEU A 4 -53.08 -55.56 -4.30
N ASN A 5 -54.08 -55.56 -3.42
CA ASN A 5 -53.90 -55.29 -2.00
C ASN A 5 -53.54 -56.57 -1.24
N THR A 6 -52.42 -56.55 -0.52
CA THR A 6 -52.04 -57.62 0.42
C THR A 6 -52.24 -57.14 1.85
N ASN A 7 -53.03 -57.87 2.63
CA ASN A 7 -53.25 -57.53 4.04
C ASN A 7 -52.19 -58.20 4.91
N VAL A 8 -51.49 -57.42 5.74
CA VAL A 8 -50.52 -57.89 6.74
C VAL A 8 -50.91 -57.27 8.08
N ALA A 9 -51.35 -58.12 9.02
CA ALA A 9 -51.90 -57.68 10.31
C ALA A 9 -53.02 -56.63 10.14
N SER A 10 -52.88 -55.45 10.78
CA SER A 10 -53.83 -54.33 10.70
C SER A 10 -53.57 -53.36 9.52
N TYR A 11 -52.82 -53.78 8.50
CA TYR A 11 -52.46 -52.94 7.35
C TYR A 11 -52.80 -53.59 6.00
N SER A 12 -53.36 -52.80 5.09
CA SER A 12 -53.57 -53.09 3.67
C SER A 12 -52.48 -52.42 2.83
N ILE A 13 -51.58 -53.23 2.26
CA ILE A 13 -50.49 -52.76 1.42
C ILE A 13 -51.01 -52.58 -0.01
N SER A 14 -51.09 -51.34 -0.46
CA SER A 14 -51.48 -50.95 -1.81
C SER A 14 -50.30 -50.36 -2.60
N PRO A 15 -50.38 -50.24 -3.94
CA PRO A 15 -49.38 -49.51 -4.71
C PRO A 15 -49.18 -48.06 -4.22
N LEU A 16 -50.25 -47.39 -3.79
CA LEU A 16 -50.19 -46.03 -3.22
C LEU A 16 -49.43 -46.00 -1.90
N PHE A 17 -49.64 -47.00 -1.03
CA PHE A 17 -48.86 -47.16 0.20
C PHE A 17 -47.36 -47.23 -0.09
N MET A 18 -46.96 -48.05 -1.07
CA MET A 18 -45.55 -48.20 -1.47
C MET A 18 -44.98 -46.90 -2.05
N LEU A 19 -45.75 -46.16 -2.86
CA LEU A 19 -45.32 -44.87 -3.42
C LEU A 19 -45.12 -43.80 -2.33
N LEU A 20 -45.95 -43.78 -1.30
CA LEU A 20 -45.79 -42.88 -0.15
C LEU A 20 -44.52 -43.20 0.66
N LEU A 21 -44.22 -44.49 0.88
CA LEU A 21 -42.96 -44.91 1.50
C LEU A 21 -41.74 -44.50 0.67
N ILE A 22 -41.81 -44.66 -0.66
CA ILE A 22 -40.75 -44.20 -1.58
C ILE A 22 -40.57 -42.67 -1.46
N GLY A 23 -41.66 -41.90 -1.37
CA GLY A 23 -41.61 -40.46 -1.15
C GLY A 23 -40.85 -40.08 0.13
N GLY A 24 -41.14 -40.78 1.24
CA GLY A 24 -40.40 -40.61 2.50
C GLY A 24 -38.91 -40.96 2.39
N ILE A 25 -38.58 -42.05 1.67
CA ILE A 25 -37.18 -42.46 1.43
C ILE A 25 -36.43 -41.43 0.57
N ILE A 26 -37.06 -40.88 -0.48
CA ILE A 26 -36.47 -39.83 -1.32
C ILE A 26 -36.16 -38.58 -0.49
N GLY A 27 -37.04 -38.22 0.45
CA GLY A 27 -36.79 -37.14 1.40
C GLY A 27 -35.54 -37.37 2.25
N ILE A 28 -35.37 -38.60 2.77
CA ILE A 28 -34.16 -39.01 3.53
C ILE A 28 -32.90 -38.97 2.65
N ILE A 29 -32.97 -39.45 1.40
CA ILE A 29 -31.83 -39.39 0.47
C ILE A 29 -31.45 -37.93 0.22
N THR A 30 -32.43 -37.08 -0.07
CA THR A 30 -32.23 -35.63 -0.30
C THR A 30 -31.59 -34.98 0.93
N PHE A 31 -32.00 -35.36 2.13
CA PHE A 31 -31.39 -34.90 3.38
C PHE A 31 -29.89 -35.20 3.45
N PHE A 32 -29.43 -36.41 3.09
CA PHE A 32 -28.00 -36.74 3.07
C PHE A 32 -27.21 -35.94 2.02
N PHE A 33 -27.81 -35.63 0.86
CA PHE A 33 -27.20 -34.72 -0.10
C PHE A 33 -27.04 -33.30 0.46
N LEU A 34 -28.06 -32.80 1.18
CA LEU A 34 -28.04 -31.47 1.78
C LEU A 34 -27.03 -31.32 2.92
N ILE A 35 -26.73 -32.38 3.67
CA ILE A 35 -25.68 -32.35 4.71
C ILE A 35 -24.33 -31.91 4.13
N ARG A 36 -24.00 -32.32 2.90
CA ARG A 36 -22.72 -31.96 2.26
C ARG A 36 -22.55 -30.45 2.04
N VAL A 37 -23.67 -29.72 1.97
CA VAL A 37 -23.73 -28.27 1.75
C VAL A 37 -24.29 -27.51 2.96
N ILE A 38 -24.24 -28.10 4.17
CA ILE A 38 -24.84 -27.53 5.38
C ILE A 38 -24.28 -26.16 5.81
N LYS A 39 -23.06 -25.82 5.37
CA LYS A 39 -22.44 -24.51 5.63
C LYS A 39 -23.08 -23.37 4.83
N THR A 40 -23.79 -23.67 3.75
CA THR A 40 -24.45 -22.65 2.93
C THR A 40 -25.63 -22.06 3.69
N PRO A 41 -25.78 -20.71 3.71
CA PRO A 41 -26.92 -20.05 4.35
C PRO A 41 -28.26 -20.60 3.86
N GLY A 42 -29.17 -20.89 4.80
CA GLY A 42 -30.51 -21.40 4.50
C GLY A 42 -30.65 -22.92 4.44
N VAL A 43 -29.58 -23.67 4.13
CA VAL A 43 -29.64 -25.14 4.00
C VAL A 43 -30.13 -25.83 5.28
N LYS A 44 -29.81 -25.29 6.45
CA LYS A 44 -30.29 -25.80 7.74
C LYS A 44 -31.83 -25.85 7.84
N PHE A 45 -32.53 -24.86 7.29
CA PHE A 45 -33.99 -24.87 7.27
C PHE A 45 -34.54 -25.85 6.22
N LEU A 46 -33.85 -25.98 5.08
CA LEU A 46 -34.18 -26.99 4.09
C LEU A 46 -34.03 -28.42 4.62
N LEU A 47 -33.03 -28.68 5.48
CA LEU A 47 -32.87 -29.96 6.18
C LEU A 47 -34.06 -30.27 7.09
N ILE A 48 -34.51 -29.28 7.89
CA ILE A 48 -35.70 -29.44 8.75
C ILE A 48 -36.94 -29.71 7.89
N TRP A 49 -37.09 -28.99 6.76
CA TRP A 49 -38.18 -29.23 5.83
C TRP A 49 -38.17 -30.66 5.26
N GLN A 50 -37.01 -31.18 4.85
CA GLN A 50 -36.92 -32.54 4.31
C GLN A 50 -37.23 -33.61 5.36
N ILE A 51 -36.77 -33.44 6.61
CA ILE A 51 -37.14 -34.34 7.71
C ILE A 51 -38.66 -34.28 7.95
N ALA A 52 -39.22 -33.08 8.05
CA ALA A 52 -40.66 -32.89 8.29
C ALA A 52 -41.52 -33.50 7.15
N ALA A 53 -41.13 -33.30 5.89
CA ALA A 53 -41.79 -33.90 4.73
C ALA A 53 -41.69 -35.43 4.75
N SER A 54 -40.53 -35.98 5.14
CA SER A 54 -40.34 -37.43 5.27
C SER A 54 -41.23 -38.02 6.37
N ILE A 55 -41.27 -37.37 7.54
CA ILE A 55 -42.15 -37.77 8.65
C ILE A 55 -43.62 -37.80 8.18
N TRP A 56 -44.07 -36.75 7.49
CA TRP A 56 -45.43 -36.69 6.95
C TRP A 56 -45.71 -37.79 5.93
N ALA A 57 -44.79 -38.05 4.99
CA ALA A 57 -44.94 -39.11 4.01
C ALA A 57 -45.05 -40.50 4.66
N PHE A 58 -44.19 -40.81 5.64
CA PHE A 58 -44.24 -42.10 6.34
C PHE A 58 -45.51 -42.25 7.19
N THR A 59 -45.81 -41.26 8.02
CA THR A 59 -46.99 -41.30 8.89
C THR A 59 -48.27 -41.39 8.09
N TYR A 60 -48.38 -40.65 6.98
CA TYR A 60 -49.53 -40.76 6.08
C TYR A 60 -49.59 -42.10 5.32
N ALA A 61 -48.45 -42.70 4.96
CA ALA A 61 -48.44 -44.04 4.38
C ALA A 61 -49.06 -45.06 5.36
N PHE A 62 -48.63 -45.04 6.62
CA PHE A 62 -49.17 -45.93 7.65
C PHE A 62 -50.63 -45.61 8.01
N GLU A 63 -51.02 -44.34 8.02
CA GLU A 63 -52.43 -43.95 8.14
C GLU A 63 -53.26 -44.54 6.99
N PHE A 64 -52.86 -44.32 5.74
CA PHE A 64 -53.60 -44.80 4.58
C PHE A 64 -53.68 -46.33 4.57
N GLY A 65 -52.59 -47.01 4.90
CA GLY A 65 -52.51 -48.46 4.96
C GLY A 65 -53.28 -49.10 6.11
N ALA A 66 -53.48 -48.42 7.24
CA ALA A 66 -54.18 -49.00 8.39
C ALA A 66 -55.63 -49.38 8.04
N THR A 67 -56.14 -50.48 8.61
CA THR A 67 -57.52 -50.95 8.36
C THR A 67 -58.50 -50.51 9.44
N ASP A 68 -58.01 -50.14 10.63
CA ASP A 68 -58.82 -49.68 11.76
C ASP A 68 -58.68 -48.17 12.00
N ILE A 69 -59.75 -47.55 12.50
CA ILE A 69 -59.80 -46.09 12.66
C ILE A 69 -58.86 -45.60 13.78
N GLN A 70 -58.62 -46.39 14.83
CA GLN A 70 -57.78 -45.95 15.95
C GLN A 70 -56.31 -45.79 15.51
N THR A 71 -55.81 -46.76 14.76
CA THR A 71 -54.47 -46.73 14.15
C THR A 71 -54.36 -45.60 13.13
N LYS A 72 -55.40 -45.38 12.29
CA LYS A 72 -55.43 -44.24 11.36
C LYS A 72 -55.27 -42.90 12.07
N ILE A 73 -56.07 -42.67 13.12
CA ILE A 73 -56.02 -41.41 13.89
C ILE A 73 -54.70 -41.25 14.62
N LEU A 74 -54.13 -42.34 15.16
CA LEU A 74 -52.80 -42.30 15.79
C LEU A 74 -51.73 -41.81 14.82
N TRP A 75 -51.67 -42.38 13.61
CA TRP A 75 -50.73 -41.95 12.58
C TRP A 75 -51.00 -40.52 12.11
N SER A 76 -52.27 -40.14 11.98
CA SER A 76 -52.65 -38.77 11.64
C SER A 76 -52.16 -37.76 12.67
N LYS A 77 -52.28 -38.05 13.99
CA LYS A 77 -51.72 -37.21 15.06
C LYS A 77 -50.21 -36.99 14.87
N PHE A 78 -49.46 -38.02 14.45
CA PHE A 78 -48.02 -37.89 14.16
C PHE A 78 -47.70 -37.16 12.84
N SER A 79 -48.60 -37.18 11.85
CA SER A 79 -48.45 -36.41 10.60
C SER A 79 -48.30 -34.90 10.87
N TYR A 80 -48.88 -34.39 11.96
CA TYR A 80 -48.81 -32.96 12.32
C TYR A 80 -47.41 -32.42 12.60
N PHE A 81 -46.47 -33.28 13.00
CA PHE A 81 -45.06 -32.88 13.10
C PHE A 81 -44.52 -32.43 11.74
N GLY A 82 -44.92 -33.12 10.66
CA GLY A 82 -44.58 -32.73 9.31
C GLY A 82 -45.37 -31.51 8.81
N ILE A 83 -46.69 -31.55 8.98
CA ILE A 83 -47.63 -30.50 8.51
C ILE A 83 -47.21 -29.12 9.00
N VAL A 84 -46.83 -29.02 10.27
CA VAL A 84 -46.61 -27.72 10.90
C VAL A 84 -45.19 -27.18 10.70
N TYR A 85 -44.17 -28.05 10.65
CA TYR A 85 -42.78 -27.60 10.45
C TYR A 85 -42.42 -27.34 8.99
N CYS A 86 -43.09 -27.97 8.02
CA CYS A 86 -42.82 -27.78 6.60
C CYS A 86 -42.96 -26.30 6.16
N PRO A 87 -44.11 -25.62 6.38
CA PRO A 87 -44.31 -24.22 6.00
C PRO A 87 -43.30 -23.24 6.62
N VAL A 88 -43.03 -23.38 7.92
CA VAL A 88 -42.15 -22.48 8.67
C VAL A 88 -40.70 -22.63 8.21
N SER A 89 -40.27 -23.88 7.98
CA SER A 89 -38.93 -24.18 7.48
C SER A 89 -38.73 -23.64 6.06
N PHE A 90 -39.75 -23.80 5.19
CA PHE A 90 -39.70 -23.23 3.85
C PHE A 90 -39.65 -21.70 3.86
N LEU A 91 -40.41 -21.03 4.73
CA LEU A 91 -40.36 -19.58 4.89
C LEU A 91 -38.95 -19.09 5.25
N PHE A 92 -38.32 -19.66 6.29
CA PHE A 92 -36.97 -19.26 6.68
C PHE A 92 -35.90 -19.64 5.65
N PHE A 93 -36.05 -20.79 5.00
CA PHE A 93 -35.21 -21.16 3.86
C PHE A 93 -35.30 -20.09 2.76
N SER A 94 -36.51 -19.69 2.35
CA SER A 94 -36.71 -18.69 1.30
C SER A 94 -36.12 -17.33 1.65
N MET A 95 -36.20 -16.91 2.91
CA MET A 95 -35.60 -15.66 3.39
C MET A 95 -34.08 -15.70 3.35
N ALA A 96 -33.49 -16.83 3.76
CA ALA A 96 -32.05 -17.03 3.74
C ALA A 96 -31.54 -17.11 2.30
N PHE A 97 -32.25 -17.83 1.44
CA PHE A 97 -31.94 -17.97 0.02
C PHE A 97 -32.05 -16.64 -0.72
N ALA A 98 -33.03 -15.80 -0.37
CA ALA A 98 -33.17 -14.44 -0.90
C ALA A 98 -32.30 -13.38 -0.17
N SER A 99 -31.33 -13.79 0.66
CA SER A 99 -30.40 -12.91 1.41
C SER A 99 -31.07 -11.86 2.32
N LYS A 100 -32.28 -12.11 2.81
CA LYS A 100 -33.02 -11.22 3.73
C LYS A 100 -32.62 -11.42 5.20
N TYR A 101 -31.33 -11.31 5.51
CA TYR A 101 -30.75 -11.66 6.82
C TYR A 101 -31.30 -10.87 8.02
N LYS A 102 -31.85 -9.65 7.80
CA LYS A 102 -32.46 -8.83 8.85
C LYS A 102 -33.61 -9.55 9.59
N PHE A 103 -34.33 -10.44 8.91
CA PHE A 103 -35.46 -11.19 9.47
C PHE A 103 -35.08 -12.57 10.02
N LEU A 104 -33.82 -13.00 9.87
CA LEU A 104 -33.28 -14.28 10.35
C LEU A 104 -32.68 -14.18 11.75
N GLN A 105 -33.19 -13.29 12.60
CA GLN A 105 -32.73 -13.19 13.98
C GLN A 105 -33.17 -14.41 14.78
N ARG A 106 -32.29 -14.92 15.64
CA ARG A 106 -32.52 -16.12 16.48
C ARG A 106 -33.86 -16.08 17.23
N LYS A 107 -34.26 -14.91 17.74
CA LYS A 107 -35.53 -14.71 18.47
C LYS A 107 -36.77 -15.01 17.62
N PHE A 108 -36.79 -14.59 16.35
CA PHE A 108 -37.93 -14.80 15.45
C PHE A 108 -38.01 -16.25 14.98
N ILE A 109 -36.86 -16.88 14.73
CA ILE A 109 -36.78 -18.30 14.39
C ILE A 109 -37.36 -19.14 15.53
N ILE A 110 -36.88 -18.93 16.76
CA ILE A 110 -37.36 -19.67 17.94
C ILE A 110 -38.85 -19.43 18.16
N ALA A 111 -39.31 -18.18 18.10
CA ALA A 111 -40.72 -17.85 18.30
C ALA A 111 -41.62 -18.53 17.26
N ALA A 112 -41.25 -18.51 15.98
CA ALA A 112 -42.04 -19.13 14.92
C ALA A 112 -42.11 -20.65 15.04
N TYR A 113 -40.99 -21.33 15.32
CA TYR A 113 -41.00 -22.78 15.56
C TYR A 113 -41.76 -23.16 16.84
N ALA A 114 -41.61 -22.39 17.92
CA ALA A 114 -42.37 -22.62 19.16
C ALA A 114 -43.87 -22.46 18.93
N PHE A 115 -44.28 -21.43 18.19
CA PHE A 115 -45.68 -21.23 17.81
C PHE A 115 -46.20 -22.37 16.93
N ALA A 116 -45.38 -22.84 15.99
CA ALA A 116 -45.67 -24.01 15.18
C ALA A 116 -45.89 -25.26 16.07
N THR A 117 -45.01 -25.52 17.04
CA THR A 117 -45.14 -26.66 17.96
C THR A 117 -46.46 -26.65 18.75
N LEU A 118 -47.03 -25.49 19.09
CA LEU A 118 -48.32 -25.41 19.79
C LEU A 118 -49.46 -26.07 19.00
N PHE A 119 -49.45 -25.99 17.67
CA PHE A 119 -50.48 -26.60 16.83
C PHE A 119 -50.46 -28.13 16.87
N ILE A 120 -49.33 -28.76 17.23
CA ILE A 120 -49.24 -30.22 17.39
C ILE A 120 -50.10 -30.67 18.56
N LEU A 121 -50.33 -29.83 19.58
CA LEU A 121 -51.16 -30.20 20.72
C LEU A 121 -52.63 -30.41 20.33
N PHE A 122 -53.12 -29.70 19.31
CA PHE A 122 -54.54 -29.69 18.93
C PHE A 122 -55.10 -31.06 18.52
N PRO A 123 -54.45 -31.83 17.61
CA PRO A 123 -54.90 -33.19 17.31
C PRO A 123 -54.72 -34.15 18.50
N PHE A 124 -53.68 -33.98 19.31
CA PHE A 124 -53.44 -34.87 20.46
C PHE A 124 -54.47 -34.70 21.57
N THR A 125 -54.95 -33.46 21.80
CA THR A 125 -55.99 -33.16 22.80
C THR A 125 -57.40 -33.19 22.23
N ASN A 126 -57.58 -33.55 20.96
CA ASN A 126 -58.87 -33.43 20.27
C ASN A 126 -59.99 -34.20 20.97
N ASP A 127 -59.68 -35.31 21.64
CA ASP A 127 -60.63 -36.14 22.37
C ASP A 127 -61.30 -35.38 23.55
N LEU A 128 -60.75 -34.23 23.97
CA LEU A 128 -61.29 -33.39 25.04
C LEU A 128 -62.23 -32.28 24.54
N HIS A 129 -62.10 -31.84 23.28
CA HIS A 129 -62.74 -30.61 22.81
C HIS A 129 -63.36 -30.69 21.41
N HIS A 130 -62.96 -31.64 20.56
CA HIS A 130 -63.45 -31.83 19.19
C HIS A 130 -63.35 -30.60 18.27
N LEU A 131 -62.49 -29.64 18.63
CA LEU A 131 -62.26 -28.40 17.89
C LEU A 131 -61.26 -28.55 16.72
N HIS A 132 -60.52 -29.66 16.68
CA HIS A 132 -59.58 -29.94 15.59
C HIS A 132 -60.20 -30.88 14.56
N TRP A 133 -60.73 -32.02 15.00
CA TRP A 133 -61.63 -32.88 14.24
C TRP A 133 -62.97 -32.98 14.96
N VAL A 134 -64.05 -32.56 14.28
CA VAL A 134 -65.43 -32.66 14.77
C VAL A 134 -65.89 -34.11 14.71
N SER A 135 -65.60 -34.79 13.61
CA SER A 135 -65.81 -36.23 13.42
C SER A 135 -64.88 -36.78 12.35
N TYR A 136 -64.70 -38.09 12.33
CA TYR A 136 -63.89 -38.78 11.32
C TYR A 136 -64.44 -40.19 11.06
N SER A 137 -64.28 -40.68 9.84
CA SER A 137 -64.71 -42.02 9.42
C SER A 137 -63.76 -42.61 8.38
N ILE A 138 -63.88 -43.91 8.11
CA ILE A 138 -63.17 -44.56 7.01
C ILE A 138 -64.09 -44.55 5.78
N ASP A 139 -63.60 -44.03 4.66
CA ASP A 139 -64.33 -44.10 3.39
C ASP A 139 -64.45 -45.58 2.95
N PRO A 140 -65.68 -46.07 2.67
CA PRO A 140 -65.91 -47.48 2.37
C PRO A 140 -65.37 -47.93 1.01
N VAL A 141 -65.04 -47.00 0.11
CA VAL A 141 -64.56 -47.27 -1.25
C VAL A 141 -63.04 -47.09 -1.33
N THR A 142 -62.51 -46.01 -0.78
CA THR A 142 -61.09 -45.66 -0.90
C THR A 142 -60.25 -46.13 0.27
N HIS A 143 -60.87 -46.53 1.39
CA HIS A 143 -60.23 -46.82 2.67
C HIS A 143 -59.41 -45.66 3.27
N ALA A 144 -59.57 -44.46 2.71
CA ALA A 144 -58.96 -43.25 3.24
C ALA A 144 -59.70 -42.76 4.48
N THR A 145 -59.02 -41.97 5.32
CA THR A 145 -59.67 -41.32 6.45
C THR A 145 -60.37 -40.06 5.95
N ASP A 146 -61.68 -39.97 6.17
CA ASP A 146 -62.47 -38.77 5.91
C ASP A 146 -62.64 -37.98 7.21
N TYR A 147 -62.35 -36.68 7.17
CA TYR A 147 -62.32 -35.81 8.33
C TYR A 147 -63.29 -34.64 8.17
N ILE A 148 -64.10 -34.39 9.20
CA ILE A 148 -64.81 -33.12 9.34
C ILE A 148 -63.97 -32.22 10.25
N TYR A 149 -63.35 -31.21 9.65
CA TYR A 149 -62.42 -30.32 10.35
C TYR A 149 -63.13 -29.26 11.20
N GLY A 150 -62.61 -29.06 12.41
CA GLY A 150 -63.07 -28.03 13.34
C GLY A 150 -62.30 -26.71 13.21
N PRO A 151 -62.67 -25.67 13.98
CA PRO A 151 -62.06 -24.34 13.88
C PRO A 151 -60.54 -24.30 14.08
N LEU A 152 -59.98 -25.13 14.98
CA LEU A 152 -58.54 -25.13 15.25
C LEU A 152 -57.70 -25.65 14.07
N PHE A 153 -58.26 -26.56 13.27
CA PHE A 153 -57.63 -26.98 12.02
C PHE A 153 -57.52 -25.80 11.06
N TRP A 154 -58.59 -25.02 10.87
CA TRP A 154 -58.58 -23.87 9.97
C TRP A 154 -57.63 -22.76 10.40
N VAL A 155 -57.49 -22.50 11.71
CA VAL A 155 -56.49 -21.55 12.23
C VAL A 155 -55.06 -22.01 11.89
N MET A 156 -54.75 -23.29 12.10
CA MET A 156 -53.46 -23.87 11.74
C MET A 156 -53.22 -23.79 10.24
N THR A 157 -54.20 -24.19 9.43
CA THR A 157 -54.14 -24.15 7.97
C THR A 157 -53.88 -22.73 7.49
N PHE A 158 -54.59 -21.72 8.01
CA PHE A 158 -54.33 -20.32 7.68
C PHE A 158 -52.88 -19.91 7.97
N PHE A 159 -52.36 -20.27 9.15
CA PHE A 159 -50.95 -20.02 9.51
C PHE A 159 -49.97 -20.69 8.54
N ALA A 160 -50.20 -21.96 8.21
CA ALA A 160 -49.37 -22.72 7.26
C ALA A 160 -49.36 -22.07 5.87
N TYR A 161 -50.53 -21.71 5.34
CA TYR A 161 -50.66 -21.05 4.04
C TYR A 161 -50.02 -19.66 4.02
N LEU A 162 -50.11 -18.89 5.11
CA LEU A 162 -49.44 -17.59 5.23
C LEU A 162 -47.92 -17.73 5.16
N ALA A 163 -47.35 -18.73 5.86
CA ALA A 163 -45.91 -19.02 5.80
C ALA A 163 -45.47 -19.49 4.41
N LEU A 164 -46.24 -20.39 3.77
CA LEU A 164 -45.97 -20.86 2.41
C LEU A 164 -46.05 -19.73 1.38
N ALA A 165 -47.09 -18.89 1.45
CA ALA A 165 -47.27 -17.74 0.56
C ALA A 165 -46.11 -16.75 0.70
N GLY A 166 -45.70 -16.43 1.93
CA GLY A 166 -44.52 -15.61 2.19
C GLY A 166 -43.23 -16.23 1.61
N GLY A 167 -43.09 -17.55 1.71
CA GLY A 167 -41.97 -18.29 1.14
C GLY A 167 -41.93 -18.23 -0.38
N ILE A 168 -43.05 -18.55 -1.03
CA ILE A 168 -43.20 -18.51 -2.48
C ILE A 168 -42.95 -17.08 -2.99
N PHE A 169 -43.54 -16.07 -2.34
CA PHE A 169 -43.33 -14.67 -2.69
C PHE A 169 -41.84 -14.26 -2.67
N ASN A 170 -41.08 -14.71 -1.65
CA ASN A 170 -39.64 -14.44 -1.58
C ASN A 170 -38.87 -15.06 -2.75
N VAL A 171 -39.15 -16.32 -3.09
CA VAL A 171 -38.49 -17.02 -4.20
C VAL A 171 -38.91 -16.44 -5.55
N SER A 172 -40.20 -16.07 -5.73
CA SER A 172 -40.70 -15.42 -6.92
C SER A 172 -40.05 -14.06 -7.15
N LEU A 173 -39.88 -13.25 -6.11
CA LEU A 173 -39.16 -11.98 -6.24
C LEU A 173 -37.70 -12.19 -6.65
N LEU A 174 -37.05 -13.24 -6.12
CA LEU A 174 -35.69 -13.60 -6.49
C LEU A 174 -35.58 -14.00 -7.97
N PHE A 175 -36.59 -14.68 -8.53
CA PHE A 175 -36.63 -15.07 -9.93
C PHE A 175 -36.50 -13.87 -10.88
N PHE A 176 -37.27 -12.80 -10.62
CA PHE A 176 -37.26 -11.61 -11.48
C PHE A 176 -35.95 -10.82 -11.40
N ARG A 177 -35.28 -10.83 -10.24
CA ARG A 177 -34.01 -10.12 -9.99
C ARG A 177 -32.76 -10.89 -10.43
N SER A 178 -32.89 -12.19 -10.72
CA SER A 178 -31.76 -13.06 -11.04
C SER A 178 -31.51 -13.18 -12.55
N SER A 179 -30.26 -13.40 -12.94
CA SER A 179 -29.86 -13.58 -14.34
C SER A 179 -30.46 -14.84 -14.96
N ARG A 180 -30.52 -14.90 -16.30
CA ARG A 180 -31.13 -16.00 -17.07
C ARG A 180 -30.57 -17.39 -16.71
N TYR A 181 -29.31 -17.46 -16.32
CA TYR A 181 -28.66 -18.70 -15.86
C TYR A 181 -29.29 -19.22 -14.55
N TYR A 182 -29.45 -18.36 -13.55
CA TYR A 182 -30.00 -18.72 -12.23
C TYR A 182 -31.52 -18.91 -12.23
N ARG A 183 -32.23 -18.29 -13.18
CA ARG A 183 -33.69 -18.45 -13.32
C ARG A 183 -34.11 -19.92 -13.44
N ARG A 184 -33.30 -20.78 -14.09
CA ARG A 184 -33.59 -22.22 -14.20
C ARG A 184 -33.60 -22.92 -12.83
N GLN A 185 -32.62 -22.63 -11.97
CA GLN A 185 -32.54 -23.16 -10.60
C GLN A 185 -33.73 -22.69 -9.76
N ILE A 186 -34.06 -21.40 -9.87
CA ILE A 186 -35.15 -20.77 -9.11
C ILE A 186 -36.50 -21.32 -9.59
N SER A 187 -36.69 -21.54 -10.90
CA SER A 187 -37.91 -22.16 -11.44
C SER A 187 -38.12 -23.57 -10.90
N LEU A 188 -37.08 -24.41 -10.86
CA LEU A 188 -37.19 -25.76 -10.31
C LEU A 188 -37.54 -25.75 -8.82
N LEU A 189 -36.96 -24.81 -8.06
CA LEU A 189 -37.31 -24.62 -6.66
C LEU A 189 -38.77 -24.16 -6.50
N LEU A 190 -39.23 -23.19 -7.29
CA LEU A 190 -40.63 -22.72 -7.27
C LEU A 190 -41.61 -23.84 -7.59
N ILE A 191 -41.34 -24.63 -8.64
CA ILE A 191 -42.17 -25.77 -9.01
C ILE A 191 -42.24 -26.77 -7.83
N ALA A 192 -41.09 -27.12 -7.26
CA ALA A 192 -41.04 -28.02 -6.10
C ALA A 192 -41.80 -27.46 -4.88
N SER A 193 -41.82 -26.15 -4.67
CA SER A 193 -42.51 -25.53 -3.53
C SER A 193 -44.03 -25.38 -3.70
N VAL A 194 -44.51 -25.33 -4.95
CA VAL A 194 -45.95 -25.15 -5.26
C VAL A 194 -46.71 -26.47 -5.31
N LEU A 195 -46.04 -27.58 -5.63
CA LEU A 195 -46.69 -28.90 -5.74
C LEU A 195 -47.41 -29.35 -4.46
N PRO A 196 -46.81 -29.30 -3.25
CA PRO A 196 -47.50 -29.75 -2.04
C PRO A 196 -48.73 -28.91 -1.66
N PRO A 197 -48.67 -27.56 -1.67
CA PRO A 197 -49.87 -26.74 -1.46
C PRO A 197 -50.97 -27.03 -2.49
N MET A 198 -50.62 -27.30 -3.75
CA MET A 198 -51.61 -27.71 -4.75
C MET A 198 -52.28 -29.05 -4.40
N GLY A 199 -51.49 -30.05 -3.99
CA GLY A 199 -52.03 -31.33 -3.53
C GLY A 199 -52.93 -31.17 -2.31
N ASN A 200 -52.56 -30.31 -1.37
CA ASN A 200 -53.35 -30.01 -0.17
C ASN A 200 -54.67 -29.29 -0.50
N LEU A 201 -54.67 -28.39 -1.49
CA LEU A 201 -55.90 -27.73 -1.96
C LEU A 201 -56.87 -28.75 -2.58
N PHE A 202 -56.38 -29.69 -3.39
CA PHE A 202 -57.25 -30.76 -3.94
C PHE A 202 -57.88 -31.61 -2.85
N TYR A 203 -57.14 -31.86 -1.77
CA TYR A 203 -57.62 -32.59 -0.61
C TYR A 203 -58.68 -31.82 0.19
N ILE A 204 -58.38 -30.59 0.62
CA ILE A 204 -59.26 -29.78 1.47
C ILE A 204 -60.58 -29.41 0.76
N PHE A 205 -60.54 -29.16 -0.55
CA PHE A 205 -61.74 -28.83 -1.32
C PHE A 205 -62.50 -30.05 -1.85
N HIS A 206 -62.03 -31.27 -1.56
CA HIS A 206 -62.62 -32.52 -2.06
C HIS A 206 -62.74 -32.58 -3.60
N ILE A 207 -61.76 -32.03 -4.32
CA ILE A 207 -61.69 -32.01 -5.80
C ILE A 207 -60.81 -33.16 -6.34
N ASN A 208 -60.30 -34.00 -5.44
CA ASN A 208 -59.37 -35.07 -5.76
C ASN A 208 -60.04 -36.30 -6.41
N PRO A 209 -59.31 -37.05 -7.27
CA PRO A 209 -59.84 -38.24 -7.94
C PRO A 209 -60.02 -39.45 -7.01
N ILE A 210 -59.44 -39.42 -5.80
CA ILE A 210 -59.61 -40.41 -4.75
C ILE A 210 -60.11 -39.68 -3.51
N THR A 211 -61.40 -39.84 -3.18
CA THR A 211 -62.04 -39.21 -2.02
C THR A 211 -61.30 -39.55 -0.73
N GLY A 212 -61.07 -38.55 0.12
CA GLY A 212 -60.37 -38.70 1.41
C GLY A 212 -58.85 -38.87 1.32
N PHE A 213 -58.26 -39.03 0.13
CA PHE A 213 -56.81 -39.16 -0.03
C PHE A 213 -56.11 -37.79 -0.04
N ASP A 214 -55.17 -37.59 0.88
CA ASP A 214 -54.30 -36.42 0.93
C ASP A 214 -53.18 -36.58 -0.10
N TRP A 215 -53.23 -35.72 -1.13
CA TRP A 215 -52.23 -35.71 -2.20
C TRP A 215 -50.93 -35.04 -1.78
N THR A 216 -50.90 -34.30 -0.67
CA THR A 216 -49.73 -33.56 -0.22
C THR A 216 -48.52 -34.47 -0.03
N PRO A 217 -48.60 -35.59 0.71
CA PRO A 217 -47.43 -36.42 0.95
C PRO A 217 -46.97 -37.17 -0.30
N PHE A 218 -47.90 -37.46 -1.22
CA PHE A 218 -47.57 -38.02 -2.53
C PHE A 218 -46.72 -37.06 -3.37
N THR A 219 -47.01 -35.75 -3.32
CA THR A 219 -46.22 -34.77 -4.07
C THR A 219 -44.76 -34.66 -3.60
N PHE A 220 -44.45 -35.07 -2.36
CA PHE A 220 -43.08 -35.02 -1.83
C PHE A 220 -42.09 -35.88 -2.61
N LEU A 221 -42.56 -36.94 -3.28
CA LEU A 221 -41.77 -37.72 -4.22
C LEU A 221 -41.20 -36.83 -5.33
N PHE A 222 -42.04 -35.98 -5.92
CA PHE A 222 -41.64 -35.06 -6.99
C PHE A 222 -40.81 -33.90 -6.43
N THR A 223 -41.17 -33.34 -5.27
CA THR A 223 -40.41 -32.22 -4.70
C THR A 223 -39.00 -32.64 -4.30
N GLY A 224 -38.84 -33.79 -3.64
CA GLY A 224 -37.53 -34.32 -3.26
C GLY A 224 -36.67 -34.64 -4.47
N PHE A 225 -37.27 -35.21 -5.52
CA PHE A 225 -36.58 -35.47 -6.78
C PHE A 225 -36.11 -34.18 -7.48
N LEU A 226 -36.99 -33.18 -7.61
CA LEU A 226 -36.66 -31.88 -8.20
C LEU A 226 -35.55 -31.16 -7.42
N ILE A 227 -35.62 -31.17 -6.10
CA ILE A 227 -34.57 -30.60 -5.24
C ILE A 227 -33.26 -31.35 -5.45
N THR A 228 -33.28 -32.68 -5.48
CA THR A 228 -32.08 -33.50 -5.71
C THR A 228 -31.43 -33.21 -7.07
N ILE A 229 -32.21 -33.06 -8.13
CA ILE A 229 -31.72 -32.62 -9.45
C ILE A 229 -31.13 -31.21 -9.38
N ASN A 230 -31.80 -30.29 -8.70
CA ASN A 230 -31.36 -28.90 -8.56
C ASN A 230 -30.00 -28.81 -7.84
N LEU A 231 -29.79 -29.67 -6.85
CA LEU A 231 -28.51 -29.79 -6.13
C LEU A 231 -27.42 -30.43 -6.98
N SER A 232 -27.72 -31.56 -7.62
CA SER A 232 -26.70 -32.40 -8.26
C SER A 232 -26.29 -31.91 -9.65
N TYR A 233 -27.25 -31.42 -10.43
CA TYR A 233 -27.04 -31.01 -11.81
C TYR A 233 -26.90 -29.49 -11.95
N PHE A 234 -27.80 -28.74 -11.33
CA PHE A 234 -27.80 -27.28 -11.44
C PHE A 234 -26.98 -26.57 -10.37
N ARG A 235 -26.44 -27.31 -9.39
CA ARG A 235 -25.54 -26.80 -8.35
C ARG A 235 -26.07 -25.55 -7.64
N MET A 236 -27.35 -25.59 -7.23
CA MET A 236 -28.11 -24.46 -6.65
C MET A 236 -27.41 -23.70 -5.51
N PHE A 237 -26.44 -24.33 -4.83
CA PHE A 237 -25.72 -23.77 -3.69
C PHE A 237 -24.25 -23.45 -3.94
N GLU A 238 -23.74 -23.58 -5.18
CA GLU A 238 -22.37 -23.14 -5.50
C GLU A 238 -22.29 -21.60 -5.61
N LEU A 239 -21.29 -21.03 -4.93
CA LEU A 239 -21.11 -19.61 -4.59
C LEU A 239 -20.95 -18.62 -5.76
N VAL A 240 -21.01 -19.06 -7.01
CA VAL A 240 -20.67 -18.23 -8.18
C VAL A 240 -21.47 -16.91 -8.28
N PRO A 241 -22.79 -16.82 -7.97
CA PRO A 241 -23.51 -15.54 -8.09
C PRO A 241 -23.15 -14.52 -7.00
N PHE A 242 -22.91 -14.99 -5.78
CA PHE A 242 -22.59 -14.10 -4.65
C PHE A 242 -21.20 -13.48 -4.82
N ALA A 243 -20.24 -14.25 -5.35
CA ALA A 243 -18.93 -13.72 -5.68
C ALA A 243 -19.01 -12.71 -6.83
N ARG A 244 -19.74 -12.97 -7.92
CA ARG A 244 -19.71 -12.09 -9.11
C ARG A 244 -20.20 -10.66 -8.85
N ASN A 245 -21.33 -10.50 -8.15
CA ASN A 245 -21.86 -9.16 -7.86
C ASN A 245 -21.01 -8.44 -6.79
N THR A 246 -20.45 -9.18 -5.84
CA THR A 246 -19.61 -8.58 -4.78
C THR A 246 -18.18 -8.30 -5.25
N LEU A 247 -17.64 -9.07 -6.20
CA LEU A 247 -16.25 -8.92 -6.67
C LEU A 247 -16.06 -7.58 -7.39
N ILE A 248 -17.00 -7.19 -8.26
CA ILE A 248 -16.95 -5.89 -8.96
C ILE A 248 -17.06 -4.74 -7.97
N ASP A 249 -17.85 -4.91 -6.91
CA ASP A 249 -18.03 -3.91 -5.85
C ASP A 249 -16.80 -3.69 -4.97
N ILE A 250 -15.93 -4.70 -4.82
CA ILE A 250 -14.72 -4.62 -3.99
C ILE A 250 -13.52 -4.06 -4.78
N ILE A 251 -13.56 -4.09 -6.12
CA ILE A 251 -12.47 -3.55 -6.94
C ILE A 251 -12.33 -2.04 -6.69
N PRO A 252 -11.15 -1.56 -6.29
CA PRO A 252 -10.93 -0.15 -6.00
C PRO A 252 -10.88 0.73 -7.26
N ASP A 253 -10.57 0.14 -8.40
CA ASP A 253 -10.57 0.81 -9.70
C ASP A 253 -12.01 1.11 -10.14
N ALA A 254 -12.23 2.26 -10.76
CA ALA A 254 -13.54 2.67 -11.23
C ALA A 254 -13.91 1.87 -12.48
N ILE A 255 -15.03 1.14 -12.42
CA ILE A 255 -15.52 0.30 -13.52
C ILE A 255 -16.87 0.82 -14.00
N LEU A 256 -16.99 0.96 -15.31
CA LEU A 256 -18.21 1.32 -16.03
C LEU A 256 -18.45 0.31 -17.15
N VAL A 257 -19.66 -0.22 -17.25
CA VAL A 257 -20.09 -1.10 -18.34
C VAL A 257 -21.13 -0.38 -19.16
N VAL A 258 -20.94 -0.36 -20.48
CA VAL A 258 -21.85 0.27 -21.43
C VAL A 258 -22.35 -0.73 -22.47
N ASP A 259 -23.54 -0.50 -23.00
CA ASP A 259 -24.07 -1.26 -24.13
C ASP A 259 -23.49 -0.77 -25.48
N ASN A 260 -23.93 -1.39 -26.58
CA ASN A 260 -23.50 -1.03 -27.94
C ASN A 260 -23.92 0.38 -28.38
N SER A 261 -24.87 1.00 -27.68
CA SER A 261 -25.32 2.37 -27.93
C SER A 261 -24.74 3.36 -26.93
N LEU A 262 -23.69 2.95 -26.19
CA LEU A 262 -23.01 3.74 -25.17
C LEU A 262 -23.91 4.19 -24.01
N HIS A 263 -24.98 3.44 -23.73
CA HIS A 263 -25.76 3.64 -22.50
C HIS A 263 -25.17 2.84 -21.36
N ILE A 264 -25.24 3.41 -20.16
CA ILE A 264 -24.69 2.80 -18.95
C ILE A 264 -25.52 1.56 -18.57
N ALA A 265 -24.90 0.39 -18.66
CA ALA A 265 -25.50 -0.88 -18.28
C ALA A 265 -25.23 -1.22 -16.81
N ASP A 266 -24.04 -0.89 -16.29
CA ASP A 266 -23.64 -1.16 -14.91
C ASP A 266 -22.45 -0.27 -14.48
N LEU A 267 -22.27 -0.06 -13.18
CA LEU A 267 -21.10 0.62 -12.63
C LEU A 267 -20.80 0.22 -11.17
N ASN A 268 -19.53 0.19 -10.80
CA ASN A 268 -19.12 -0.19 -9.45
C ASN A 268 -19.13 1.01 -8.46
N PRO A 269 -19.01 0.78 -7.13
CA PRO A 269 -18.95 1.84 -6.12
C PRO A 269 -17.80 2.83 -6.32
N ALA A 270 -16.65 2.38 -6.84
CA ALA A 270 -15.52 3.24 -7.11
C ALA A 270 -15.84 4.26 -8.21
N MET A 271 -16.51 3.82 -9.29
CA MET A 271 -16.97 4.70 -10.36
C MET A 271 -18.06 5.67 -9.87
N ARG A 272 -18.97 5.22 -8.99
CA ARG A 272 -19.98 6.09 -8.35
C ARG A 272 -19.34 7.26 -7.61
N LYS A 273 -18.30 6.99 -6.81
CA LYS A 273 -17.57 8.03 -6.06
C LYS A 273 -16.85 9.02 -6.98
N LEU A 274 -16.44 8.58 -8.17
CA LEU A 274 -15.72 9.42 -9.14
C LEU A 274 -16.66 10.37 -9.92
N ILE A 275 -17.89 9.93 -10.18
CA ILE A 275 -18.91 10.65 -10.96
C ILE A 275 -19.71 11.64 -10.11
N ASP A 276 -19.83 11.41 -8.80
CA ASP A 276 -20.54 12.28 -7.84
C ASP A 276 -22.04 12.52 -8.17
N VAL A 277 -22.71 11.49 -8.71
CA VAL A 277 -24.15 11.51 -9.04
C VAL A 277 -24.86 10.30 -8.41
N LYS A 278 -26.15 10.45 -8.04
CA LYS A 278 -26.95 9.39 -7.39
C LYS A 278 -27.33 8.26 -8.35
N GLU A 279 -27.42 7.05 -7.81
CA GLU A 279 -27.55 5.74 -8.52
C GLU A 279 -28.81 5.59 -9.38
N ASP A 280 -29.97 6.05 -8.89
CA ASP A 280 -31.26 5.88 -9.57
C ASP A 280 -31.39 6.69 -10.88
N GLU A 281 -30.42 7.55 -11.16
CA GLU A 281 -30.40 8.43 -12.33
C GLU A 281 -29.36 8.04 -13.39
N LEU A 282 -28.47 7.07 -13.13
CA LEU A 282 -27.31 6.81 -14.01
C LEU A 282 -27.50 5.62 -14.95
N ILE A 283 -28.17 4.56 -14.52
CA ILE A 283 -28.39 3.36 -15.36
C ILE A 283 -29.32 3.71 -16.52
N GLY A 284 -28.88 3.39 -17.75
CA GLY A 284 -29.60 3.66 -18.98
C GLY A 284 -29.40 5.07 -19.57
N ARG A 285 -28.65 5.98 -18.90
CA ARG A 285 -28.23 7.25 -19.51
C ARG A 285 -27.07 7.04 -20.49
N SER A 286 -26.96 7.93 -21.47
CA SER A 286 -25.85 7.92 -22.42
C SER A 286 -24.56 8.44 -21.75
N VAL A 287 -23.43 7.77 -21.99
CA VAL A 287 -22.12 8.23 -21.52
C VAL A 287 -21.73 9.58 -22.13
N VAL A 288 -22.20 9.86 -23.35
CA VAL A 288 -21.99 11.14 -24.04
C VAL A 288 -22.65 12.29 -23.28
N GLU A 289 -23.86 12.08 -22.77
CA GLU A 289 -24.58 13.07 -21.97
C GLU A 289 -23.90 13.34 -20.62
N LEU A 290 -23.28 12.30 -20.04
CA LEU A 290 -22.61 12.40 -18.74
C LEU A 290 -21.23 13.08 -18.85
N PHE A 291 -20.56 12.97 -19.99
CA PHE A 291 -19.23 13.54 -20.23
C PHE A 291 -19.15 14.33 -21.56
N PRO A 292 -19.90 15.43 -21.71
CA PRO A 292 -19.99 16.19 -22.96
C PRO A 292 -18.65 16.81 -23.39
N HIS A 293 -17.76 17.11 -22.44
CA HIS A 293 -16.43 17.66 -22.74
C HIS A 293 -15.42 16.61 -23.24
N ARG A 294 -15.82 15.34 -23.40
CA ARG A 294 -14.95 14.23 -23.83
C ARG A 294 -15.45 13.51 -25.08
N GLU A 295 -16.36 14.11 -25.85
CA GLU A 295 -16.96 13.54 -27.07
C GLU A 295 -15.94 12.90 -28.03
N GLY A 296 -14.82 13.57 -28.31
CA GLY A 296 -13.79 13.05 -29.22
C GLY A 296 -13.18 11.72 -28.74
N MET A 297 -12.94 11.59 -27.44
CA MET A 297 -12.40 10.36 -26.85
C MET A 297 -13.46 9.26 -26.78
N ILE A 298 -14.73 9.63 -26.55
CA ILE A 298 -15.83 8.67 -26.57
C ILE A 298 -15.98 8.07 -27.98
N ALA A 299 -15.82 8.87 -29.03
CA ALA A 299 -15.81 8.40 -30.41
C ALA A 299 -14.62 7.47 -30.72
N GLU A 300 -13.43 7.73 -30.18
CA GLU A 300 -12.28 6.82 -30.32
C GLU A 300 -12.50 5.49 -29.59
N ILE A 301 -13.03 5.55 -28.37
CA ILE A 301 -13.48 4.36 -27.64
C ILE A 301 -14.52 3.62 -28.46
N GLU A 302 -15.42 4.31 -29.17
CA GLU A 302 -16.46 3.70 -30.00
C GLU A 302 -15.90 2.90 -31.18
N GLN A 303 -14.80 3.36 -31.77
CA GLN A 303 -14.23 2.77 -32.99
C GLN A 303 -13.20 1.67 -32.72
N GLN A 304 -12.63 1.60 -31.52
CA GLN A 304 -11.58 0.65 -31.18
C GLN A 304 -12.09 -0.46 -30.25
N ASP A 305 -11.66 -1.70 -30.50
CA ASP A 305 -11.98 -2.82 -29.61
C ASP A 305 -11.22 -2.71 -28.28
N ASN A 306 -9.99 -2.19 -28.32
CA ASN A 306 -9.17 -1.89 -27.14
C ASN A 306 -8.64 -0.46 -27.27
N PHE A 307 -8.96 0.39 -26.31
CA PHE A 307 -8.48 1.77 -26.24
C PHE A 307 -7.80 2.03 -24.90
N GLN A 308 -6.68 2.76 -24.91
CA GLN A 308 -5.96 3.14 -23.71
C GLN A 308 -5.52 4.61 -23.75
N ALA A 309 -5.73 5.34 -22.66
CA ALA A 309 -5.30 6.72 -22.53
C ALA A 309 -5.01 7.09 -21.06
N VAL A 310 -4.09 8.02 -20.83
CA VAL A 310 -3.87 8.62 -19.52
C VAL A 310 -4.63 9.94 -19.43
N LEU A 311 -5.47 10.07 -18.41
CA LEU A 311 -6.26 11.24 -18.13
C LEU A 311 -5.76 11.95 -16.88
N THR A 312 -5.74 13.27 -16.91
CA THR A 312 -5.49 14.09 -15.72
C THR A 312 -6.74 14.87 -15.35
N ARG A 313 -6.98 15.00 -14.05
CA ARG A 313 -8.08 15.78 -13.47
C ARG A 313 -7.60 16.47 -12.22
N ASP A 314 -7.88 17.77 -12.10
CA ASP A 314 -7.71 18.48 -10.84
C ASP A 314 -8.90 18.18 -9.92
N ILE A 315 -8.61 17.65 -8.73
CA ILE A 315 -9.58 17.42 -7.66
C ILE A 315 -9.07 18.17 -6.43
N ALA A 316 -9.76 19.25 -6.06
CA ALA A 316 -9.44 20.07 -4.88
C ALA A 316 -8.01 20.64 -4.84
N GLY A 317 -7.46 21.03 -5.99
CA GLY A 317 -6.11 21.62 -6.11
C GLY A 317 -5.00 20.57 -6.20
N LYS A 318 -5.34 19.28 -6.29
CA LYS A 318 -4.40 18.19 -6.53
C LYS A 318 -4.68 17.58 -7.90
N ILE A 319 -3.64 17.44 -8.72
CA ILE A 319 -3.73 16.74 -10.00
C ILE A 319 -3.77 15.23 -9.71
N HIS A 320 -4.84 14.59 -10.14
CA HIS A 320 -4.98 13.14 -10.16
C HIS A 320 -4.78 12.63 -11.59
N SER A 321 -4.04 11.54 -11.72
CA SER A 321 -3.75 10.86 -12.99
C SER A 321 -4.46 9.51 -13.02
N PHE A 322 -5.20 9.24 -14.08
CA PHE A 322 -5.98 8.01 -14.27
C PHE A 322 -5.55 7.31 -15.57
N ASP A 323 -5.30 6.01 -15.50
CA ASP A 323 -5.16 5.14 -16.67
C ASP A 323 -6.56 4.64 -17.06
N LEU A 324 -7.03 5.10 -18.23
CA LEU A 324 -8.30 4.68 -18.83
C LEU A 324 -8.02 3.53 -19.78
N GLN A 325 -8.72 2.41 -19.58
CA GLN A 325 -8.74 1.28 -20.50
C GLN A 325 -10.17 0.94 -20.87
N ALA A 326 -10.47 0.88 -22.17
CA ALA A 326 -11.76 0.43 -22.68
C ALA A 326 -11.59 -0.85 -23.51
N ILE A 327 -12.38 -1.87 -23.19
CA ILE A 327 -12.30 -3.22 -23.78
C ILE A 327 -13.67 -3.63 -24.31
N GLY A 328 -13.73 -4.09 -25.56
CA GLY A 328 -14.94 -4.63 -26.19
C GLY A 328 -15.44 -5.91 -25.51
N LEU A 329 -16.74 -5.98 -25.25
CA LEU A 329 -17.41 -7.17 -24.72
C LEU A 329 -18.12 -7.90 -25.85
N PHE A 330 -17.84 -9.20 -26.03
CA PHE A 330 -18.36 -10.00 -27.14
C PHE A 330 -19.21 -11.18 -26.65
N ASP A 331 -20.30 -11.48 -27.35
CA ASP A 331 -21.11 -12.69 -27.13
C ASP A 331 -20.43 -13.93 -27.74
N GLN A 332 -20.99 -15.12 -27.49
CA GLN A 332 -20.55 -16.42 -28.02
C GLN A 332 -20.48 -16.45 -29.56
N ASN A 333 -21.25 -15.59 -30.24
CA ASN A 333 -21.24 -15.43 -31.69
C ASN A 333 -20.19 -14.41 -32.20
N LYS A 334 -19.26 -13.95 -31.34
CA LYS A 334 -18.29 -12.87 -31.61
C LYS A 334 -18.92 -11.52 -31.99
N GLN A 335 -20.19 -11.33 -31.70
CA GLN A 335 -20.84 -10.04 -31.87
C GLN A 335 -20.56 -9.18 -30.63
N GLN A 336 -20.12 -7.94 -30.82
CA GLN A 336 -19.95 -7.00 -29.72
C GLN A 336 -21.31 -6.72 -29.08
N THR A 337 -21.36 -6.74 -27.75
CA THR A 337 -22.56 -6.54 -26.92
C THR A 337 -22.44 -5.33 -26.00
N GLY A 338 -21.23 -4.78 -25.86
CA GLY A 338 -20.97 -3.57 -25.11
C GLY A 338 -19.48 -3.32 -24.96
N ARG A 339 -19.13 -2.48 -23.98
CA ARG A 339 -17.74 -2.23 -23.55
C ARG A 339 -17.60 -2.20 -22.04
N LEU A 340 -16.44 -2.62 -21.57
CA LEU A 340 -15.96 -2.45 -20.21
C LEU A 340 -14.95 -1.30 -20.21
N ILE A 341 -15.23 -0.25 -19.44
CA ILE A 341 -14.33 0.89 -19.24
C ILE A 341 -13.82 0.82 -17.79
N VAL A 342 -12.49 0.83 -17.65
CA VAL A 342 -11.79 0.79 -16.37
C VAL A 342 -10.96 2.06 -16.24
N LEU A 343 -11.07 2.73 -15.10
CA LEU A 343 -10.34 3.92 -14.73
C LEU A 343 -9.54 3.60 -13.47
N LYS A 344 -8.21 3.50 -13.62
CA LYS A 344 -7.28 3.19 -12.54
C LYS A 344 -6.54 4.44 -12.10
N ASP A 345 -6.61 4.78 -10.81
CA ASP A 345 -5.84 5.91 -10.27
C ASP A 345 -4.34 5.54 -10.22
N ILE A 346 -3.53 6.24 -11.02
CA ILE A 346 -2.08 6.09 -11.12
C ILE A 346 -1.33 7.30 -10.55
N THR A 347 -2.01 8.20 -9.83
CA THR A 347 -1.43 9.44 -9.29
C THR A 347 -0.16 9.15 -8.49
N ARG A 348 -0.22 8.19 -7.56
CA ARG A 348 0.95 7.80 -6.74
C ARG A 348 2.10 7.25 -7.57
N HIS A 349 1.80 6.60 -8.69
CA HIS A 349 2.82 6.03 -9.56
C HIS A 349 3.56 7.14 -10.32
N VAL A 350 2.81 8.09 -10.89
CA VAL A 350 3.36 9.27 -11.56
C VAL A 350 4.18 10.12 -10.59
N ASP A 351 3.63 10.44 -9.40
CA ASP A 351 4.33 11.22 -8.36
C ASP A 351 5.67 10.56 -7.95
N ALA A 352 5.67 9.22 -7.80
CA ALA A 352 6.88 8.47 -7.44
C ALA A 352 7.90 8.47 -8.58
N GLU A 353 7.46 8.33 -9.84
CA GLU A 353 8.34 8.36 -11.00
C GLU A 353 9.02 9.73 -11.15
N ASP A 354 8.26 10.82 -10.97
CA ASP A 354 8.82 12.18 -11.02
C ASP A 354 9.80 12.43 -9.88
N LYS A 355 9.49 11.94 -8.66
CA LYS A 355 10.43 12.03 -7.53
C LYS A 355 11.72 11.26 -7.77
N ILE A 356 11.63 10.09 -8.40
CA ILE A 356 12.80 9.30 -8.78
C ILE A 356 13.63 10.06 -9.81
N LYS A 357 13.01 10.66 -10.83
CA LYS A 357 13.71 11.49 -11.83
C LYS A 357 14.45 12.66 -11.19
N GLU A 358 13.79 13.42 -10.33
CA GLU A 358 14.43 14.52 -9.58
C GLU A 358 15.62 14.05 -8.76
N THR A 359 15.46 12.94 -8.04
CA THR A 359 16.51 12.40 -7.17
C THR A 359 17.70 11.91 -7.99
N ASN A 360 17.45 11.27 -9.14
CA ASN A 360 18.52 10.82 -10.04
C ASN A 360 19.33 11.99 -10.60
N VAL A 361 18.68 13.09 -11.00
CA VAL A 361 19.38 14.30 -11.47
C VAL A 361 20.28 14.84 -10.36
N ARG A 362 19.75 14.99 -9.14
CA ARG A 362 20.54 15.45 -7.99
C ARG A 362 21.74 14.55 -7.68
N LEU A 363 21.54 13.23 -7.71
CA LEU A 363 22.62 12.27 -7.46
C LEU A 363 23.71 12.34 -8.55
N MET A 364 23.33 12.56 -9.81
CA MET A 364 24.30 12.73 -10.89
C MET A 364 25.17 13.99 -10.68
N ASP A 365 24.57 15.09 -10.23
CA ASP A 365 25.33 16.31 -9.92
C ASP A 365 26.29 16.10 -8.74
N GLU A 366 25.85 15.43 -7.67
CA GLU A 366 26.70 15.08 -6.52
C GLU A 366 27.85 14.14 -6.89
N ILE A 367 27.61 13.17 -7.79
CA ILE A 367 28.65 12.27 -8.31
C ILE A 367 29.70 13.07 -9.08
N LYS A 368 29.27 13.94 -9.99
CA LYS A 368 30.16 14.76 -10.81
C LYS A 368 31.05 15.67 -9.95
N GLU A 369 30.50 16.26 -8.89
CA GLU A 369 31.27 17.07 -7.94
C GLU A 369 32.33 16.23 -7.22
N LYS A 370 31.97 15.03 -6.75
CA LYS A 370 32.91 14.11 -6.09
C LYS A 370 34.00 13.61 -7.03
N GLU A 371 33.67 13.29 -8.28
CA GLU A 371 34.65 12.88 -9.30
C GLU A 371 35.67 13.98 -9.56
N LYS A 372 35.24 15.24 -9.67
CA LYS A 372 36.15 16.38 -9.79
C LYS A 372 37.11 16.47 -8.60
N LEU A 373 36.60 16.32 -7.38
CA LEU A 373 37.43 16.34 -6.17
C LEU A 373 38.45 15.19 -6.13
N ILE A 374 38.09 14.01 -6.65
CA ILE A 374 39.00 12.86 -6.75
C ILE A 374 40.14 13.17 -7.73
N VAL A 375 39.82 13.72 -8.92
CA VAL A 375 40.84 14.11 -9.91
C VAL A 375 41.79 15.16 -9.33
N ASP A 376 41.26 16.17 -8.62
CA ASP A 376 42.06 17.19 -7.96
C ASP A 376 42.99 16.58 -6.88
N LEU A 377 42.52 15.56 -6.15
CA LEU A 377 43.30 14.84 -5.14
C LEU A 377 44.39 13.94 -5.75
N ASP A 378 44.12 13.30 -6.89
CA ASP A 378 45.12 12.49 -7.59
C ASP A 378 46.24 13.36 -8.15
N SER A 379 45.89 14.49 -8.78
CA SER A 379 46.86 15.50 -9.25
C SER A 379 47.72 16.04 -8.10
N PHE A 380 47.10 16.29 -6.94
CA PHE A 380 47.79 16.65 -5.70
C PHE A 380 48.80 15.60 -5.27
N SER A 381 48.37 14.35 -5.18
CA SER A 381 49.20 13.24 -4.69
C SER A 381 50.42 13.02 -5.58
N HIS A 382 50.24 13.14 -6.90
CA HIS A 382 51.32 13.03 -7.88
C HIS A 382 52.35 14.16 -7.75
N THR A 383 51.90 15.41 -7.62
CA THR A 383 52.79 16.58 -7.51
C THR A 383 53.65 16.51 -6.24
N VAL A 384 53.04 16.20 -5.09
CA VAL A 384 53.76 16.06 -3.82
C VAL A 384 54.80 14.95 -3.89
N ALA A 385 54.45 13.79 -4.45
CA ALA A 385 55.38 12.67 -4.60
C ALA A 385 56.58 13.03 -5.48
N HIS A 386 56.35 13.76 -6.59
CA HIS A 386 57.41 14.21 -7.49
C HIS A 386 58.37 15.19 -6.81
N ASP A 387 57.86 16.18 -6.09
CA ASP A 387 58.69 17.19 -5.43
C ASP A 387 59.53 16.57 -4.30
N LEU A 388 58.94 15.70 -3.48
CA LEU A 388 59.67 14.95 -2.46
C LEU A 388 60.76 14.07 -3.08
N LYS A 389 60.46 13.38 -4.19
CA LYS A 389 61.45 12.55 -4.91
C LYS A 389 62.64 13.38 -5.40
N ASN A 390 62.41 14.56 -5.95
CA ASN A 390 63.47 15.44 -6.42
C ASN A 390 64.37 15.94 -5.28
N MET A 391 63.77 16.33 -4.16
CA MET A 391 64.51 16.84 -3.00
C MET A 391 65.32 15.73 -2.30
N LEU A 392 64.73 14.56 -2.11
CA LEU A 392 65.45 13.38 -1.61
C LEU A 392 66.54 12.94 -2.61
N GLY A 393 66.28 13.02 -3.91
CA GLY A 393 67.25 12.73 -4.96
C GLY A 393 68.47 13.65 -4.94
N ALA A 394 68.27 14.94 -4.63
CA ALA A 394 69.36 15.89 -4.44
C ALA A 394 70.24 15.53 -3.24
N ILE A 395 69.63 15.13 -2.11
CA ILE A 395 70.36 14.68 -0.90
C ILE A 395 71.21 13.43 -1.22
N VAL A 396 70.60 12.44 -1.88
CA VAL A 396 71.29 11.19 -2.25
C VAL A 396 72.44 11.47 -3.22
N SER A 397 72.22 12.30 -4.23
CA SER A 397 73.25 12.67 -5.21
C SER A 397 74.41 13.42 -4.56
N ALA A 398 74.12 14.42 -3.75
CA ALA A 398 75.12 15.19 -3.00
C ALA A 398 75.93 14.30 -2.04
N SER A 399 75.26 13.39 -1.32
CA SER A 399 75.93 12.41 -0.45
C SER A 399 76.84 11.46 -1.24
N ASN A 400 76.44 11.06 -2.46
CA ASN A 400 77.27 10.23 -3.33
C ASN A 400 78.49 10.99 -3.87
N LEU A 401 78.34 12.27 -4.20
CA LEU A 401 79.45 13.13 -4.62
C LEU A 401 80.50 13.25 -3.52
N ILE A 402 80.09 13.52 -2.28
CA ILE A 402 80.98 13.51 -1.11
C ILE A 402 81.69 12.16 -1.01
N LYS A 403 80.96 11.05 -1.10
CA LYS A 403 81.55 9.70 -1.00
C LYS A 403 82.59 9.40 -2.09
N MET A 404 82.39 9.90 -3.31
CA MET A 404 83.29 9.67 -4.45
C MET A 404 84.56 10.53 -4.39
N GLY A 405 84.48 11.74 -3.80
CA GLY A 405 85.56 12.72 -3.82
C GLY A 405 86.17 13.06 -2.45
N ILE A 406 85.83 12.35 -1.38
CA ILE A 406 86.15 12.77 0.00
C ILE A 406 87.65 12.99 0.25
N ASP A 407 88.52 12.24 -0.43
CA ASP A 407 89.98 12.30 -0.28
C ASP A 407 90.61 13.41 -1.16
N ASP A 408 89.93 13.83 -2.23
CA ASP A 408 90.46 14.73 -3.28
C ASP A 408 89.74 16.09 -3.35
N MET A 409 88.64 16.28 -2.63
CA MET A 409 87.86 17.52 -2.62
C MET A 409 88.44 18.58 -1.70
N SER A 410 88.33 19.85 -2.10
CA SER A 410 88.66 20.95 -1.20
C SER A 410 87.64 21.04 -0.06
N ARG A 411 88.06 21.64 1.07
CA ARG A 411 87.15 21.91 2.19
C ARG A 411 85.98 22.80 1.78
N GLU A 412 86.19 23.70 0.83
CA GLU A 412 85.17 24.63 0.33
C GLU A 412 84.09 23.88 -0.46
N ASP A 413 84.48 22.97 -1.36
CA ASP A 413 83.55 22.12 -2.11
C ASP A 413 82.74 21.21 -1.18
N LEU A 414 83.37 20.64 -0.14
CA LEU A 414 82.66 19.81 0.84
C LEU A 414 81.61 20.62 1.62
N LEU A 415 81.90 21.88 1.96
CA LEU A 415 80.96 22.75 2.64
C LEU A 415 79.78 23.13 1.72
N GLU A 416 80.03 23.41 0.44
CA GLU A 416 79.00 23.71 -0.55
C GLU A 416 78.04 22.52 -0.77
N ILE A 417 78.58 21.30 -0.91
CA ILE A 417 77.74 20.09 -1.06
C ILE A 417 76.98 19.78 0.24
N ASN A 418 77.60 19.97 1.41
CA ASN A 418 76.91 19.83 2.70
C ASN A 418 75.78 20.86 2.85
N ASP A 419 75.97 22.09 2.37
CA ASP A 419 74.93 23.11 2.35
C ASP A 419 73.76 22.71 1.45
N LEU A 420 74.03 22.10 0.28
CA LEU A 420 72.99 21.56 -0.58
C LEU A 420 72.18 20.44 0.11
N ILE A 421 72.84 19.52 0.82
CA ILE A 421 72.17 18.48 1.62
C ILE A 421 71.31 19.10 2.71
N ARG A 422 71.88 20.03 3.48
CA ARG A 422 71.19 20.72 4.58
C ARG A 422 69.97 21.48 4.09
N GLN A 423 70.10 22.22 2.99
CA GLN A 423 68.99 22.97 2.38
C GLN A 423 67.89 22.02 1.91
N SER A 424 68.23 20.97 1.16
CA SER A 424 67.23 20.02 0.64
C SER A 424 66.54 19.23 1.76
N ALA A 425 67.27 18.83 2.81
CA ALA A 425 66.70 18.15 3.97
C ALA A 425 65.76 19.06 4.78
N THR A 426 66.19 20.30 5.02
CA THR A 426 65.38 21.32 5.73
C THR A 426 64.09 21.60 4.97
N LYS A 427 64.19 21.74 3.65
CA LYS A 427 63.03 21.93 2.77
C LYS A 427 62.09 20.72 2.80
N THR A 428 62.62 19.49 2.81
CA THR A 428 61.81 18.25 2.87
C THR A 428 61.04 18.16 4.18
N MET A 429 61.72 18.45 5.31
CA MET A 429 61.07 18.48 6.62
C MET A 429 59.98 19.54 6.70
N HIS A 430 60.20 20.71 6.10
CA HIS A 430 59.21 21.78 6.06
C HIS A 430 57.94 21.38 5.31
N ILE A 431 58.05 20.86 4.08
CA ILE A 431 56.90 20.37 3.30
C ILE A 431 56.17 19.25 4.06
N THR A 432 56.91 18.33 4.66
CA THR A 432 56.31 17.21 5.40
C THR A 432 55.48 17.71 6.58
N ARG A 433 55.98 18.72 7.31
CA ARG A 433 55.20 19.37 8.37
C ARG A 433 53.96 20.08 7.82
N GLU A 434 54.09 20.84 6.73
CA GLU A 434 52.95 21.50 6.07
C GLU A 434 51.85 20.50 5.66
N LEU A 435 52.24 19.36 5.09
CA LEU A 435 51.32 18.28 4.71
C LEU A 435 50.65 17.61 5.91
N LEU A 436 51.43 17.34 6.97
CA LEU A 436 50.91 16.76 8.21
C LEU A 436 49.94 17.72 8.91
N THR A 437 50.23 19.02 8.93
CA THR A 437 49.31 20.05 9.43
C THR A 437 48.03 20.10 8.61
N LEU A 438 48.13 20.05 7.28
CA LEU A 438 46.96 20.05 6.40
C LEU A 438 46.08 18.79 6.61
N ALA A 439 46.70 17.64 6.85
CA ALA A 439 46.01 16.38 7.15
C ALA A 439 45.39 16.36 8.55
N SER A 440 46.10 16.87 9.56
CA SER A 440 45.64 16.86 10.96
C SER A 440 44.44 17.77 11.17
N VAL A 441 44.43 18.98 10.58
CA VAL A 441 43.30 19.92 10.64
C VAL A 441 42.00 19.30 10.08
N ARG A 442 42.10 18.36 9.13
CA ARG A 442 40.93 17.65 8.57
C ARG A 442 40.31 16.66 9.57
N GLN A 443 41.13 15.93 10.32
CA GLN A 443 40.69 14.81 11.16
C GLN A 443 40.49 15.18 12.62
N GLN A 444 41.17 16.23 13.10
CA GLN A 444 41.16 16.60 14.51
C GLN A 444 39.93 17.47 14.85
N GLU A 445 39.11 16.99 15.78
CA GLU A 445 38.14 17.82 16.49
C GLU A 445 38.87 18.53 17.63
N VAL A 446 38.98 19.86 17.55
CA VAL A 446 39.60 20.68 18.60
C VAL A 446 38.53 21.41 19.40
N LYS A 447 38.71 21.45 20.72
CA LYS A 447 37.88 22.27 21.60
C LYS A 447 38.36 23.72 21.49
N LEU A 448 37.47 24.61 21.09
CA LEU A 448 37.76 26.05 21.05
C LEU A 448 37.82 26.60 22.47
N THR A 449 38.87 27.35 22.77
CA THR A 449 39.05 28.04 24.05
C THR A 449 39.33 29.51 23.80
N LYS A 450 39.11 30.35 24.81
CA LYS A 450 39.55 31.74 24.76
C LYS A 450 41.07 31.78 24.61
N ILE A 451 41.57 32.43 23.56
CA ILE A 451 43.00 32.48 23.25
C ILE A 451 43.56 33.88 23.51
N ASN A 452 44.80 33.95 23.99
CA ASN A 452 45.54 35.20 24.11
C ASN A 452 46.32 35.48 22.83
N MET A 453 45.76 36.31 21.95
CA MET A 453 46.37 36.60 20.65
C MET A 453 47.75 37.26 20.77
N GLN A 454 47.96 38.10 21.79
CA GLN A 454 49.25 38.74 22.03
C GLN A 454 50.35 37.70 22.27
N ARG A 455 50.07 36.69 23.10
CA ARG A 455 51.02 35.61 23.38
C ARG A 455 51.33 34.80 22.12
N ILE A 456 50.31 34.44 21.34
CA ILE A 456 50.46 33.64 20.12
C ILE A 456 51.30 34.37 19.07
N VAL A 457 51.06 35.67 18.85
CA VAL A 457 51.85 36.47 17.91
C VAL A 457 53.31 36.55 18.37
N LEU A 458 53.54 36.69 19.67
CA LEU A 458 54.89 36.77 20.24
C LEU A 458 55.64 35.43 20.12
N GLU A 459 54.95 34.30 20.29
CA GLU A 459 55.49 32.95 20.05
C GLU A 459 55.84 32.73 18.57
N ALA A 460 54.97 33.15 17.65
CA ALA A 460 55.23 33.10 16.21
C ALA A 460 56.44 33.98 15.82
N MET A 461 56.55 35.19 16.38
CA MET A 461 57.71 36.07 16.18
C MET A 461 59.00 35.47 16.72
N ASN A 462 58.97 34.85 17.91
CA ASN A 462 60.14 34.19 18.49
C ASN A 462 60.64 33.05 17.60
N ARG A 463 59.74 32.28 16.99
CA ARG A 463 60.08 31.22 16.04
C ARG A 463 60.67 31.73 14.72
N LEU A 464 60.33 32.95 14.34
CA LEU A 464 60.83 33.61 13.13
C LEU A 464 61.95 34.61 13.42
N ASN A 465 62.50 34.63 14.63
CA ASN A 465 63.47 35.64 15.07
C ASN A 465 64.71 35.69 14.17
N ASP A 466 65.26 34.54 13.80
CA ASP A 466 66.44 34.48 12.92
C ASP A 466 66.13 35.10 11.55
N MET A 467 64.98 34.76 10.96
CA MET A 467 64.52 35.32 9.68
C MET A 467 64.28 36.83 9.76
N ILE A 468 63.75 37.33 10.87
CA ILE A 468 63.52 38.77 11.13
C ILE A 468 64.85 39.51 11.18
N LEU A 469 65.84 38.97 11.91
CA LEU A 469 67.17 39.57 12.06
C LEU A 469 67.97 39.56 10.75
N GLU A 470 68.01 38.42 10.06
CA GLU A 470 68.73 38.25 8.78
C GLU A 470 68.23 39.21 7.69
N ASN A 471 66.92 39.47 7.66
CA ASN A 471 66.29 40.34 6.65
C ASN A 471 66.13 41.80 7.13
N ASN A 472 66.61 42.14 8.33
CA ASN A 472 66.41 43.47 8.95
C ASN A 472 64.94 43.92 8.93
N ALA A 473 64.00 42.99 9.15
CA ALA A 473 62.58 43.26 9.07
C ALA A 473 62.10 44.07 10.28
N LYS A 474 61.36 45.15 10.04
CA LYS A 474 60.74 45.97 11.10
C LYS A 474 59.31 45.52 11.33
N VAL A 475 59.05 44.92 12.48
CA VAL A 475 57.71 44.45 12.88
C VAL A 475 57.07 45.41 13.87
N VAL A 476 55.87 45.92 13.55
CA VAL A 476 55.08 46.83 14.37
C VAL A 476 53.80 46.11 14.81
N VAL A 477 53.70 45.84 16.11
CA VAL A 477 52.53 45.19 16.74
C VAL A 477 51.67 46.21 17.49
N PRO A 478 50.34 46.01 17.58
CA PRO A 478 49.46 46.88 18.35
C PRO A 478 49.65 46.68 19.85
N ALA A 479 49.29 47.69 20.64
CA ALA A 479 49.37 47.62 22.12
C ALA A 479 48.34 46.66 22.73
N THR A 480 47.19 46.47 22.08
CA THR A 480 46.08 45.63 22.54
C THR A 480 45.55 44.77 21.41
N TRP A 481 45.19 43.53 21.73
CA TRP A 481 44.54 42.59 20.83
C TRP A 481 43.14 42.24 21.33
N HIS A 482 42.22 41.98 20.42
CA HIS A 482 40.87 41.55 20.76
C HIS A 482 40.81 40.03 21.03
N ASP A 483 39.99 39.64 22.00
CA ASP A 483 39.80 38.23 22.39
C ASP A 483 38.89 37.48 21.41
N VAL A 484 39.23 36.21 21.14
CA VAL A 484 38.44 35.29 20.31
C VAL A 484 38.51 33.85 20.83
N LEU A 485 37.58 33.02 20.36
CA LEU A 485 37.63 31.57 20.56
C LEU A 485 38.45 30.91 19.45
N GLY A 486 39.38 30.05 19.82
CA GLY A 486 40.24 29.37 18.85
C GLY A 486 41.03 28.21 19.43
N TYR A 487 41.93 27.67 18.62
CA TYR A 487 42.92 26.69 19.05
C TYR A 487 44.32 27.27 18.82
N GLU A 488 45.07 27.47 19.90
CA GLU A 488 46.29 28.28 19.91
C GLU A 488 47.32 27.83 18.88
N GLY A 489 47.61 26.52 18.81
CA GLY A 489 48.61 25.99 17.87
C GLY A 489 48.23 26.15 16.39
N TRP A 490 46.94 26.21 16.06
CA TRP A 490 46.51 26.48 14.69
C TRP A 490 46.63 27.96 14.34
N ILE A 491 46.27 28.85 15.27
CA ILE A 491 46.40 30.29 15.06
C ILE A 491 47.86 30.73 15.02
N GLU A 492 48.73 30.11 15.82
CA GLU A 492 50.18 30.30 15.75
C GLU A 492 50.71 29.99 14.33
N GLU A 493 50.28 28.89 13.74
CA GLU A 493 50.65 28.50 12.38
C GLU A 493 50.15 29.50 11.32
N VAL A 494 48.96 30.10 11.53
CA VAL A 494 48.46 31.18 10.67
C VAL A 494 49.40 32.38 10.71
N TRP A 495 49.80 32.81 11.90
CA TRP A 495 50.74 33.92 12.06
C TRP A 495 52.12 33.62 11.49
N ILE A 496 52.66 32.41 11.69
CA ILE A 496 53.94 32.00 11.11
C ILE A 496 53.91 32.13 9.58
N ASN A 497 52.83 31.67 8.93
CA ASN A 497 52.67 31.76 7.48
C ASN A 497 52.55 33.21 7.00
N TYR A 498 51.77 34.04 7.70
CA TYR A 498 51.61 35.45 7.38
C TYR A 498 52.89 36.26 7.55
N ILE A 499 53.58 36.10 8.68
CA ILE A 499 54.81 36.82 9.00
C ILE A 499 55.94 36.40 8.04
N SER A 500 56.13 35.09 7.82
CA SER A 500 57.18 34.61 6.91
C SER A 500 56.95 35.10 5.47
N ASN A 501 55.70 35.14 5.00
CA ASN A 501 55.37 35.73 3.70
C ASN A 501 55.66 37.23 3.67
N ALA A 502 55.28 37.97 4.71
CA ALA A 502 55.55 39.40 4.79
C ALA A 502 57.05 39.74 4.84
N ILE A 503 57.90 38.87 5.41
CA ILE A 503 59.36 39.02 5.37
C ILE A 503 59.90 38.71 3.96
N LYS A 504 59.44 37.62 3.33
CA LYS A 504 59.91 37.17 2.01
C LYS A 504 59.51 38.11 0.86
N TYR A 505 58.31 38.66 0.92
CA TYR A 505 57.70 39.43 -0.17
C TYR A 505 57.48 40.91 0.16
N GLY A 506 57.70 41.31 1.43
CA GLY A 506 57.76 42.70 1.82
C GLY A 506 58.90 43.43 1.12
N GLY A 507 58.87 44.76 1.14
CA GLY A 507 59.90 45.59 0.52
C GLY A 507 61.31 45.33 1.09
N ILE A 508 62.30 46.08 0.62
CA ILE A 508 63.69 45.94 1.09
C ILE A 508 64.12 47.27 1.74
N PRO A 509 64.22 47.37 3.08
CA PRO A 509 63.93 46.34 4.08
C PRO A 509 62.41 46.12 4.31
N PRO A 510 61.99 44.92 4.79
CA PRO A 510 60.58 44.63 5.03
C PRO A 510 60.03 45.43 6.22
N VAL A 511 58.87 46.06 6.04
CA VAL A 511 58.12 46.76 7.10
C VAL A 511 56.75 46.12 7.24
N ILE A 512 56.50 45.56 8.42
CA ILE A 512 55.34 44.71 8.70
C ILE A 512 54.51 45.37 9.81
N HIS A 513 53.26 45.69 9.52
CA HIS A 513 52.29 46.22 10.47
C HIS A 513 51.23 45.16 10.76
N MET A 514 50.88 44.98 12.04
CA MET A 514 49.81 44.06 12.42
C MET A 514 48.72 44.79 13.19
N GLY A 515 47.51 44.26 13.16
CA GLY A 515 46.39 44.83 13.91
C GLY A 515 45.23 43.87 14.08
N SER A 516 44.27 44.31 14.90
CA SER A 516 42.97 43.67 15.02
C SER A 516 41.88 44.73 15.11
N GLU A 517 40.74 44.46 14.47
CA GLU A 517 39.55 45.31 14.49
C GLU A 517 38.29 44.46 14.72
N VAL A 518 37.37 44.95 15.54
CA VAL A 518 36.05 44.33 15.69
C VAL A 518 35.19 44.78 14.52
N ILE A 519 34.60 43.81 13.82
CA ILE A 519 33.69 44.03 12.71
C ILE A 519 32.26 43.64 13.13
N ALA A 520 31.27 43.89 12.26
CA ALA A 520 29.88 43.52 12.51
C ALA A 520 29.70 42.01 12.82
N ASP A 521 28.58 41.66 13.44
CA ASP A 521 28.19 40.27 13.75
C ASP A 521 29.12 39.53 14.72
N GLN A 522 29.64 40.20 15.76
CA GLN A 522 30.52 39.61 16.77
C GLN A 522 31.74 38.90 16.15
N LYS A 523 32.33 39.47 15.10
CA LYS A 523 33.54 38.93 14.48
C LYS A 523 34.72 39.88 14.72
N VAL A 524 35.92 39.32 14.77
CA VAL A 524 37.17 40.08 14.89
C VAL A 524 38.04 39.79 13.68
N LYS A 525 38.44 40.84 12.95
CA LYS A 525 39.41 40.77 11.85
C LYS A 525 40.80 40.99 12.41
N PHE A 526 41.70 40.04 12.18
CA PHE A 526 43.13 40.15 12.42
C PHE A 526 43.84 40.31 11.09
N TRP A 527 44.80 41.23 11.02
CA TRP A 527 45.45 41.55 9.75
C TRP A 527 46.94 41.82 9.91
N ILE A 528 47.66 41.60 8.82
CA ILE A 528 49.07 41.90 8.61
C ILE A 528 49.22 42.69 7.31
N LYS A 529 50.00 43.76 7.33
CA LYS A 529 50.29 44.60 6.18
C LYS A 529 51.78 44.71 5.96
N ASP A 530 52.22 44.42 4.73
CA ASP A 530 53.60 44.61 4.29
C ASP A 530 53.77 45.90 3.44
N ASN A 531 55.01 46.17 3.01
CA ASN A 531 55.38 47.27 2.10
C ASN A 531 55.93 46.75 0.75
N GLY A 532 55.48 45.57 0.31
CA GLY A 532 55.93 44.89 -0.90
C GLY A 532 55.41 45.51 -2.20
N LYS A 533 55.56 44.76 -3.30
CA LYS A 533 55.20 45.20 -4.66
C LYS A 533 53.68 45.33 -4.92
N GLY A 534 52.85 44.83 -4.02
CA GLY A 534 51.42 44.67 -4.26
C GLY A 534 51.10 43.43 -5.11
N LEU A 535 49.82 43.10 -5.18
CA LEU A 535 49.25 41.99 -5.95
C LEU A 535 48.15 42.50 -6.89
N SER A 536 48.09 41.93 -8.10
CA SER A 536 47.01 42.18 -9.06
C SER A 536 45.69 41.51 -8.64
N ALA A 537 44.56 41.92 -9.23
CA ALA A 537 43.27 41.30 -8.93
C ALA A 537 43.20 39.81 -9.32
N GLU A 538 43.88 39.43 -10.41
CA GLU A 538 43.98 38.04 -10.86
C GLU A 538 44.80 37.19 -9.88
N ASP A 539 45.93 37.74 -9.42
CA ASP A 539 46.78 37.10 -8.42
C ASP A 539 46.04 36.88 -7.09
N MET A 540 45.30 37.89 -6.63
CA MET A 540 44.52 37.82 -5.39
C MET A 540 43.47 36.70 -5.42
N ALA A 541 42.85 36.44 -6.57
CA ALA A 541 41.85 35.37 -6.72
C ALA A 541 42.45 33.96 -6.60
N LEU A 542 43.76 33.80 -6.84
CA LEU A 542 44.43 32.50 -6.88
C LEU A 542 45.24 32.18 -5.62
N LEU A 543 45.57 33.17 -4.77
CA LEU A 543 46.50 33.03 -3.63
C LEU A 543 46.12 31.97 -2.59
N PHE A 544 44.82 31.78 -2.34
CA PHE A 544 44.35 30.81 -1.36
C PHE A 544 44.07 29.42 -1.96
N ASN A 545 44.25 29.26 -3.28
CA ASN A 545 44.20 27.97 -3.92
C ASN A 545 45.51 27.22 -3.60
N LYS A 546 45.38 25.91 -3.34
CA LYS A 546 46.54 25.07 -3.05
C LYS A 546 47.54 25.12 -4.21
N PHE A 547 48.84 25.22 -3.90
CA PHE A 547 49.94 25.15 -4.87
C PHE A 547 50.02 26.26 -5.92
N THR A 548 49.35 27.39 -5.69
CA THR A 548 49.49 28.56 -6.58
C THR A 548 50.79 29.31 -6.24
N ARG A 549 51.69 29.46 -7.22
CA ARG A 549 52.90 30.31 -7.11
C ARG A 549 52.80 31.44 -8.13
N LEU A 550 52.92 32.68 -7.67
CA LEU A 550 52.83 33.87 -8.52
C LEU A 550 54.19 34.31 -9.10
N ASP A 551 55.28 34.08 -8.36
CA ASP A 551 56.66 34.33 -8.83
C ASP A 551 57.51 33.07 -8.64
N THR A 552 58.01 32.49 -9.73
CA THR A 552 58.91 31.33 -9.72
C THR A 552 60.37 31.70 -9.47
N LEU A 553 60.74 32.97 -9.66
CA LEU A 553 62.13 33.44 -9.77
C LEU A 553 62.73 34.04 -8.50
N ARG A 554 61.94 34.44 -7.48
CA ARG A 554 62.45 35.21 -6.32
C ARG A 554 62.21 34.60 -4.94
N ALA A 555 61.44 33.52 -4.78
CA ALA A 555 61.11 33.03 -3.46
C ALA A 555 61.00 31.50 -3.36
N GLU A 556 61.63 30.96 -2.30
CA GLU A 556 61.47 29.59 -1.84
C GLU A 556 60.16 29.43 -1.05
N GLY A 557 59.15 28.87 -1.71
CA GLY A 557 57.86 28.54 -1.09
C GLY A 557 57.10 27.50 -1.93
N HIS A 558 56.40 26.59 -1.24
CA HIS A 558 55.71 25.44 -1.86
C HIS A 558 54.25 25.72 -2.24
N GLY A 559 53.77 26.95 -2.02
CA GLY A 559 52.37 27.33 -2.30
C GLY A 559 51.35 26.64 -1.37
N LEU A 560 51.82 26.08 -0.25
CA LEU A 560 51.00 25.39 0.74
C LEU A 560 50.55 26.32 1.88
N GLY A 561 51.42 27.24 2.32
CA GLY A 561 51.17 28.10 3.48
C GLY A 561 49.82 28.82 3.52
N LEU A 562 49.46 29.59 2.49
CA LEU A 562 48.15 30.29 2.48
C LEU A 562 46.94 29.36 2.38
N SER A 563 47.12 28.15 1.80
CA SER A 563 46.06 27.14 1.77
C SER A 563 45.87 26.46 3.13
N ILE A 564 46.93 26.33 3.93
CA ILE A 564 46.89 25.89 5.33
C ILE A 564 46.16 26.95 6.16
N VAL A 565 46.49 28.23 5.97
CA VAL A 565 45.80 29.34 6.63
C VAL A 565 44.30 29.30 6.36
N LYS A 566 43.90 29.23 5.07
CA LYS A 566 42.48 29.13 4.69
C LYS A 566 41.79 27.95 5.38
N ARG A 567 42.41 26.77 5.36
CA ARG A 567 41.84 25.56 5.97
C ARG A 567 41.68 25.67 7.48
N ILE A 568 42.68 26.20 8.18
CA ILE A 568 42.65 26.42 9.62
C ILE A 568 41.50 27.37 9.96
N VAL A 569 41.44 28.52 9.29
CA VAL A 569 40.47 29.57 9.60
C VAL A 569 39.05 29.12 9.28
N GLU A 570 38.81 28.45 8.15
CA GLU A 570 37.51 27.84 7.82
C GLU A 570 37.07 26.82 8.88
N LYS A 571 38.00 26.01 9.39
CA LYS A 571 37.72 25.01 10.45
C LYS A 571 37.38 25.66 11.79
N LEU A 572 37.84 26.90 12.01
CA LEU A 572 37.49 27.74 13.15
C LEU A 572 36.26 28.63 12.88
N ASN A 573 35.46 28.32 11.85
CA ASN A 573 34.28 29.09 11.40
C ASN A 573 34.60 30.54 11.04
N GLY A 574 35.81 30.78 10.53
CA GLY A 574 36.29 32.08 10.10
C GLY A 574 36.40 32.24 8.59
N GLU A 575 36.86 33.42 8.18
CA GLU A 575 37.07 33.80 6.78
C GLU A 575 38.49 34.37 6.59
N VAL A 576 39.08 34.20 5.41
CA VAL A 576 40.40 34.77 5.07
C VAL A 576 40.30 35.66 3.84
N GLY A 577 41.21 36.62 3.73
CA GLY A 577 41.27 37.45 2.53
C GLY A 577 42.57 38.24 2.41
N VAL A 578 42.65 38.99 1.30
CA VAL A 578 43.77 39.85 0.96
C VAL A 578 43.26 41.13 0.31
N GLU A 579 43.86 42.25 0.66
CA GLU A 579 43.60 43.56 0.09
C GLU A 579 44.92 44.12 -0.48
N SER A 580 44.91 44.50 -1.75
CA SER A 580 46.05 45.14 -2.43
C SER A 580 45.54 46.14 -3.47
N LYS A 581 46.21 47.29 -3.56
CA LYS A 581 45.99 48.28 -4.63
C LYS A 581 46.86 48.06 -5.86
N ASN A 582 47.72 47.04 -5.84
CA ASN A 582 48.70 46.75 -6.89
C ASN A 582 49.68 47.91 -7.18
N ILE A 583 50.07 48.65 -6.13
CA ILE A 583 51.02 49.77 -6.22
C ILE A 583 52.30 49.37 -5.49
N PRO A 584 53.48 49.36 -6.17
CA PRO A 584 54.74 49.05 -5.52
C PRO A 584 55.03 49.97 -4.34
N GLY A 585 55.37 49.38 -3.18
CA GLY A 585 55.66 50.10 -1.94
C GLY A 585 54.45 50.30 -1.03
N GLU A 586 53.21 50.13 -1.51
CA GLU A 586 52.01 50.12 -0.66
C GLU A 586 51.72 48.73 -0.06
N GLY A 587 52.32 47.68 -0.63
CA GLY A 587 52.24 46.30 -0.15
C GLY A 587 50.85 45.68 -0.19
N CYS A 588 50.69 44.59 0.56
CA CYS A 588 49.46 43.83 0.67
C CYS A 588 49.00 43.75 2.13
N THR A 589 47.69 43.69 2.34
CA THR A 589 47.10 43.43 3.66
C THR A 589 46.41 42.08 3.65
N PHE A 590 47.01 41.08 4.30
CA PHE A 590 46.41 39.77 4.50
C PHE A 590 45.63 39.77 5.82
N TYR A 591 44.47 39.11 5.84
CA TYR A 591 43.64 39.08 7.02
C TYR A 591 42.90 37.76 7.20
N PHE A 592 42.54 37.48 8.45
CA PHE A 592 41.60 36.43 8.81
C PHE A 592 40.60 36.95 9.83
N ILE A 593 39.39 36.40 9.82
CA ILE A 593 38.25 36.81 10.64
C ILE A 593 37.83 35.61 11.47
N LEU A 594 37.66 35.81 12.77
CA LEU A 594 37.18 34.77 13.69
C LEU A 594 35.96 35.25 14.49
N PRO A 595 35.09 34.33 14.94
CA PRO A 595 34.03 34.66 15.88
C PRO A 595 34.59 35.16 17.23
N SER A 596 33.95 36.18 17.79
CA SER A 596 34.25 36.71 19.11
C SER A 596 33.68 35.82 20.22
N ASP A 597 34.22 35.97 21.43
CA ASP A 597 33.93 35.18 22.64
C ASP A 597 32.64 35.63 23.38
N ASN A 598 31.61 36.10 22.66
CA ASN A 598 30.38 36.65 23.28
C ASN A 598 29.10 35.87 22.96
#